data_AF-A0A349CXW1-F1
#
_entry.id   AF-A0A349CXW1-F1
#
_cell.length_a   1.000
_cell.length_b   1.000
_cell.length_c   1.000
_cell.angle_alpha   90.00
_cell.angle_beta   90.00
_cell.angle_gamma   90.00
#
_symmetry.space_group_name_H-M   'P 1'
#
loop_
_entity.id
_entity.type
_entity.pdbx_description
1 polymer ?
#
loop_
_entity_poly.entity_id
_entity_poly.type
_entity_poly.pdbx_seq_one_letter_code
_entity_poly.pdbx_strand_id
1 'polypeptide(L)'
;HQWMIAHFLITGYLFALSLIGVDPVPWRLPYAGRLLLLIGVMATHAFFGIAIMMQSGLMVADWFGAMGRTWGATPLEDQYTGGGIAWSIGEIPTLTLAITVAIQWSRSDARETKRRDRHADRTGEAELEAYNARLAELADRDARSHR
;
A
#
# COMPACT_ATOMS: atom_id res chain seq x y z
N HIS A 1 28.71 0.87 -4.14
CA HIS A 1 27.67 1.70 -4.77
C HIS A 1 26.88 0.97 -5.87
N GLN A 2 27.50 0.41 -6.91
CA GLN A 2 26.76 -0.24 -8.02
C GLN A 2 25.86 -1.40 -7.58
N TRP A 3 26.35 -2.31 -6.73
CA TRP A 3 25.55 -3.39 -6.16
C TRP A 3 24.34 -2.92 -5.35
N MET A 4 24.49 -1.81 -4.63
CA MET A 4 23.42 -1.21 -3.84
C MET A 4 22.33 -0.64 -4.76
N ILE A 5 22.73 0.07 -5.82
CA ILE A 5 21.80 0.59 -6.83
C ILE A 5 21.07 -0.56 -7.51
N ALA A 6 21.80 -1.59 -7.96
CA ALA A 6 21.21 -2.77 -8.59
C ALA A 6 20.22 -3.46 -7.63
N HIS A 7 20.59 -3.63 -6.36
CA HIS A 7 19.72 -4.20 -5.34
C HIS A 7 18.42 -3.40 -5.19
N PHE A 8 18.51 -2.08 -4.94
CA PHE A 8 17.33 -1.23 -4.75
C PHE A 8 16.44 -1.14 -6.00
N LEU A 9 17.05 -1.13 -7.18
CA LEU A 9 16.31 -1.10 -8.44
C LEU A 9 15.56 -2.42 -8.65
N ILE A 10 16.21 -3.56 -8.44
CA ILE A 10 15.59 -4.88 -8.57
C ILE A 10 14.48 -5.06 -7.53
N THR A 11 14.73 -4.73 -6.27
CA THR A 11 13.73 -4.88 -5.22
C THR A 11 12.54 -3.95 -5.43
N GLY A 12 12.78 -2.70 -5.82
CA GLY A 12 11.72 -1.75 -6.17
C GLY A 12 10.91 -2.20 -7.39
N TYR A 13 11.57 -2.76 -8.40
CA TYR A 13 10.90 -3.33 -9.57
C TYR A 13 10.03 -4.53 -9.20
N LEU A 14 10.56 -5.49 -8.45
CA LEU A 14 9.81 -6.66 -7.99
C LEU A 14 8.63 -6.27 -7.08
N PHE A 15 8.82 -5.25 -6.24
CA PHE A 15 7.75 -4.69 -5.42
C PHE A 15 6.63 -4.12 -6.28
N ALA A 16 6.94 -3.28 -7.27
CA ALA A 16 5.96 -2.75 -8.21
C ALA A 16 5.26 -3.88 -9.00
N LEU A 17 6.01 -4.89 -9.46
CA LEU A 17 5.48 -6.06 -10.15
C LEU A 17 4.45 -6.81 -9.28
N SER A 18 4.73 -6.95 -7.98
CA SER A 18 3.80 -7.61 -7.04
C SER A 18 2.48 -6.84 -6.83
N LEU A 19 2.50 -5.53 -7.03
CA LEU A 19 1.34 -4.65 -6.81
C LEU A 19 0.49 -4.45 -8.07
N ILE A 20 1.13 -4.14 -9.20
CA ILE A 20 0.48 -3.69 -10.43
C ILE A 20 0.87 -4.50 -11.68
N GLY A 21 1.75 -5.51 -11.55
CA GLY A 21 2.21 -6.30 -12.69
C GLY A 21 1.07 -6.96 -13.45
N VAL A 22 1.28 -7.26 -14.73
CA VAL A 22 0.28 -7.97 -15.57
C VAL A 22 0.44 -9.49 -15.50
N ASP A 23 1.65 -9.96 -15.19
CA ASP A 23 2.00 -11.38 -15.23
C ASP A 23 1.30 -12.20 -14.14
N PRO A 24 0.81 -13.42 -14.42
CA PRO A 24 0.18 -14.25 -13.40
C PRO A 24 1.19 -14.61 -12.30
N VAL A 25 1.07 -13.94 -11.15
CA VAL A 25 1.86 -14.30 -9.95
C VAL A 25 1.00 -15.29 -9.16
N PRO A 26 1.56 -16.45 -8.72
CA PRO A 26 0.78 -17.51 -8.07
C PRO A 26 -0.04 -17.03 -6.86
N TRP A 27 0.48 -16.05 -6.13
CA TRP A 27 -0.15 -15.44 -4.97
C TRP A 27 -0.09 -13.93 -5.10
N ARG A 28 -1.23 -13.30 -5.37
CA ARG A 28 -1.38 -11.84 -5.36
C ARG A 28 -2.26 -11.43 -4.20
N LEU A 29 -1.77 -10.47 -3.41
CA LEU A 29 -2.59 -9.86 -2.37
C LEU A 29 -3.88 -9.27 -2.99
N PRO A 30 -5.03 -9.39 -2.31
CA PRO A 30 -6.22 -8.62 -2.66
C PRO A 30 -5.92 -7.12 -2.67
N TYR A 31 -6.71 -6.33 -3.41
CA TYR A 31 -6.48 -4.89 -3.55
C TYR A 31 -6.36 -4.17 -2.21
N ALA A 32 -7.24 -4.49 -1.24
CA ALA A 32 -7.15 -3.95 0.11
C ALA A 32 -5.81 -4.27 0.79
N GLY A 33 -5.32 -5.52 0.67
CA GLY A 33 -4.01 -5.93 1.19
C GLY A 33 -2.85 -5.19 0.54
N ARG A 34 -2.92 -4.89 -0.76
CA ARG A 34 -1.92 -4.10 -1.48
C ARG A 34 -1.88 -2.65 -0.99
N LEU A 35 -3.04 -2.05 -0.74
CA LEU A 35 -3.13 -0.68 -0.20
C LEU A 35 -2.57 -0.62 1.23
N LEU A 36 -2.90 -1.60 2.08
CA LEU A 36 -2.33 -1.71 3.42
C LEU A 36 -0.80 -1.88 3.38
N LEU A 37 -0.29 -2.70 2.47
CA LEU A 37 1.16 -2.85 2.26
C LEU A 37 1.82 -1.53 1.87
N LEU A 38 1.21 -0.78 0.94
CA LEU A 38 1.70 0.54 0.52
C LEU A 38 1.71 1.55 1.67
N ILE A 39 0.66 1.58 2.50
CA ILE A 39 0.60 2.41 3.70
C ILE A 39 1.73 2.05 4.67
N GLY A 40 1.99 0.75 4.89
CA GLY A 40 3.08 0.30 5.75
C GLY A 40 4.47 0.72 5.26
N VAL A 41 4.71 0.60 3.95
CA VAL A 41 5.97 1.03 3.31
C VAL A 41 6.15 2.55 3.39
N MET A 42 5.09 3.31 3.09
CA MET A 42 5.04 4.76 3.21
C MET A 42 5.35 5.22 4.64
N ALA A 43 4.68 4.63 5.63
CA ALA A 43 4.93 4.94 7.04
C ALA A 43 6.40 4.69 7.40
N THR A 44 6.97 3.55 6.99
CA THR A 44 8.37 3.21 7.29
C THR A 44 9.35 4.23 6.70
N HIS A 45 9.14 4.69 5.45
CA HIS A 45 9.99 5.70 4.82
C HIS A 45 9.84 7.07 5.48
N ALA A 46 8.61 7.49 5.78
CA ALA A 46 8.32 8.72 6.51
C ALA A 46 9.02 8.72 7.88
N PHE A 47 8.87 7.64 8.66
CA PHE A 47 9.52 7.52 9.97
C PHE A 47 11.05 7.54 9.86
N PHE A 48 11.62 6.92 8.83
CA PHE A 48 13.07 6.97 8.61
C PHE A 48 13.57 8.40 8.41
N GLY A 49 12.98 9.17 7.49
CA GLY A 49 13.40 10.56 7.26
C GLY A 49 13.12 11.46 8.47
N ILE A 50 11.98 11.29 9.13
CA ILE A 50 11.64 12.02 10.37
C ILE A 50 12.65 11.73 11.47
N ALA A 51 13.09 10.48 11.64
CA ALA A 51 14.10 10.13 12.63
C ALA A 51 15.43 10.87 12.38
N ILE A 52 15.83 11.03 11.12
CA ILE A 52 17.01 11.84 10.74
C ILE A 52 16.80 13.30 11.09
N MET A 53 15.63 13.86 10.77
CA MET A 53 15.27 15.25 11.04
C MET A 53 15.19 15.57 12.52
N MET A 54 14.74 14.61 13.34
CA MET A 54 14.60 14.77 14.79
C MET A 54 15.91 14.53 15.56
N GLN A 55 16.96 14.07 14.90
CA GLN A 55 18.24 13.80 15.54
C GLN A 55 18.94 15.12 15.93
N SER A 56 19.31 15.24 17.21
CA SER A 56 20.03 16.41 17.72
C SER A 56 21.54 16.35 17.44
N GLY A 57 22.09 15.14 17.30
CA GLY A 57 23.50 14.92 16.97
C GLY A 57 23.74 14.82 15.46
N LEU A 58 24.88 15.35 15.01
CA LEU A 58 25.31 15.24 13.62
C LEU A 58 25.77 13.81 13.33
N MET A 59 25.21 13.19 12.29
CA MET A 59 25.72 11.92 11.77
C MET A 59 27.10 12.14 11.16
N VAL A 60 28.05 11.23 11.42
CA VAL A 60 29.42 11.33 10.88
C VAL A 60 30.09 12.67 11.24
N ALA A 61 29.92 13.11 12.50
CA ALA A 61 30.37 14.41 12.98
C ALA A 61 31.86 14.69 12.72
N ASP A 62 32.73 13.68 12.85
CA ASP A 62 34.17 13.84 12.60
C ASP A 62 34.46 14.27 11.15
N TRP A 63 33.72 13.71 10.19
CA TRP A 63 33.90 14.03 8.78
C TRP A 63 33.35 15.41 8.42
N PHE A 64 32.11 15.71 8.83
CA PHE A 64 31.50 17.01 8.56
C PHE A 64 32.19 18.15 9.31
N GLY A 65 32.68 17.90 10.53
CA GLY A 65 33.51 18.83 11.28
C GLY A 65 34.86 19.07 10.61
N ALA A 66 35.53 18.00 10.14
CA ALA A 66 36.81 18.11 9.43
C ALA A 66 36.70 18.82 8.06
N MET A 67 35.52 18.82 7.44
CA MET A 67 35.30 19.49 6.16
C MET A 67 35.50 21.01 6.24
N GLY A 68 35.31 21.63 7.42
CA GLY A 68 35.58 23.05 7.64
C GLY A 68 34.79 24.01 6.73
N ARG A 69 33.64 23.57 6.18
CA ARG A 69 32.89 24.36 5.22
C ARG A 69 32.36 25.64 5.88
N THR A 70 32.54 26.78 5.21
CA THR A 70 32.05 28.10 5.65
C THR A 70 30.91 28.64 4.77
N TRP A 71 30.51 27.87 3.75
CA TRP A 71 29.48 28.23 2.78
C TRP A 71 28.28 27.31 2.91
N GLY A 72 27.07 27.82 2.60
CA GLY A 72 25.82 27.06 2.67
C GLY A 72 25.28 26.86 4.08
N ALA A 73 24.31 25.94 4.21
CA ALA A 73 23.68 25.60 5.48
C ALA A 73 24.67 25.00 6.51
N THR A 74 24.35 25.09 7.79
CA THR A 74 25.12 24.34 8.80
C THR A 74 24.96 22.83 8.58
N PRO A 75 25.91 21.97 9.01
CA PRO A 75 25.79 20.53 8.83
C PRO A 75 24.52 19.93 9.43
N LEU A 76 24.02 20.50 10.53
CA LEU A 76 22.78 20.05 11.16
C LEU A 76 21.54 20.43 10.34
N GLU A 77 21.50 21.63 9.78
CA GLU A 77 20.44 22.05 8.85
C GLU A 77 20.46 21.22 7.57
N ASP A 78 21.64 20.92 7.02
CA ASP A 78 21.80 20.08 5.83
C ASP A 78 21.32 18.64 6.10
N GLN A 79 21.59 18.10 7.28
CA GLN A 79 21.05 16.80 7.72
C GLN A 79 19.53 16.83 7.85
N TYR A 80 18.95 17.91 8.40
CA TYR A 80 17.50 18.07 8.49
C TYR A 80 16.86 18.09 7.09
N THR A 81 17.43 18.88 6.16
CA THR A 81 16.98 18.91 4.77
C THR A 81 17.17 17.54 4.10
N GLY A 82 18.29 16.87 4.33
CA GLY A 82 18.58 15.53 3.83
C GLY A 82 17.57 14.50 4.32
N GLY A 83 17.17 14.54 5.59
CA GLY A 83 16.08 13.73 6.15
C GLY A 83 14.75 14.00 5.46
N GLY A 84 14.43 15.28 5.22
CA GLY A 84 13.24 15.70 4.47
C GLY A 84 13.21 15.18 3.03
N ILE A 85 14.34 15.24 2.33
CA ILE A 85 14.50 14.70 0.97
C ILE A 85 14.40 13.16 0.98
N ALA A 86 15.04 12.51 1.96
CA ALA A 86 15.12 11.06 2.05
C ALA A 86 13.74 10.39 2.14
N TRP A 87 12.77 10.98 2.85
CA TRP A 87 11.41 10.43 2.86
C TRP A 87 10.57 10.91 1.67
N SER A 88 10.59 12.20 1.32
CA SER A 88 9.67 12.76 0.31
C SER A 88 9.87 12.22 -1.11
N ILE A 89 11.10 11.94 -1.53
CA ILE A 89 11.37 11.38 -2.88
C ILE A 89 10.76 9.99 -3.03
N GLY A 90 10.80 9.18 -1.96
CA GLY A 90 10.24 7.82 -1.96
C GLY A 90 8.71 7.79 -2.05
N GLU A 91 8.05 8.89 -1.67
CA GLU A 91 6.58 8.95 -1.64
C GLU A 91 5.95 9.13 -3.02
N ILE A 92 6.63 9.79 -3.96
CA ILE A 92 6.07 10.03 -5.30
C ILE A 92 5.77 8.70 -6.02
N PRO A 93 6.71 7.73 -6.12
CA PRO A 93 6.40 6.42 -6.70
C PRO A 93 5.35 5.64 -5.88
N THR A 94 5.41 5.72 -4.55
CA THR A 94 4.51 4.98 -3.65
C THR A 94 3.06 5.45 -3.81
N LEU A 95 2.83 6.76 -3.83
CA LEU A 95 1.51 7.36 -4.11
C LEU A 95 1.01 7.01 -5.52
N THR A 96 1.90 7.03 -6.52
CA THR A 96 1.56 6.62 -7.89
C THR A 96 1.07 5.18 -7.93
N LEU A 97 1.74 4.27 -7.22
CA LEU A 97 1.32 2.87 -7.09
C LEU A 97 0.00 2.75 -6.34
N ALA A 98 -0.19 3.48 -5.25
CA ALA A 98 -1.43 3.46 -4.47
C ALA A 98 -2.65 3.89 -5.30
N ILE A 99 -2.52 5.00 -6.04
CA ILE A 99 -3.57 5.49 -6.95
C ILE A 99 -3.85 4.43 -8.03
N THR A 100 -2.81 3.83 -8.60
CA THR A 100 -2.97 2.80 -9.62
C THR A 100 -3.71 1.58 -9.09
N VAL A 101 -3.34 1.08 -7.90
CA VAL A 101 -4.01 -0.05 -7.23
C VAL A 101 -5.47 0.30 -6.92
N ALA A 102 -5.75 1.50 -6.42
CA ALA A 102 -7.12 1.95 -6.13
C ALA A 102 -7.99 1.99 -7.41
N ILE A 103 -7.44 2.49 -8.52
CA ILE A 103 -8.14 2.48 -9.82
C ILE A 103 -8.39 1.05 -10.30
N GLN A 104 -7.39 0.15 -10.20
CA GLN A 104 -7.56 -1.25 -10.57
C GLN A 104 -8.64 -1.94 -9.73
N TRP A 105 -8.68 -1.64 -8.44
CA TRP A 105 -9.70 -2.15 -7.52
C TRP A 105 -11.09 -1.69 -7.93
N SER A 106 -11.30 -0.38 -8.08
CA SER A 106 -12.59 0.18 -8.49
C SER A 106 -13.11 -0.43 -9.80
N ARG A 107 -12.22 -0.64 -10.78
CA ARG A 107 -12.58 -1.27 -12.07
C ARG A 107 -12.89 -2.76 -11.93
N SER A 108 -12.23 -3.46 -11.00
CA SER A 108 -12.49 -4.88 -10.73
C SER A 108 -13.86 -5.07 -10.10
N ASP A 109 -14.16 -4.28 -9.06
CA ASP A 109 -15.43 -4.36 -8.33
C ASP A 109 -16.60 -4.03 -9.25
N ALA A 110 -16.49 -2.98 -10.08
CA ALA A 110 -17.53 -2.65 -11.06
C ALA A 110 -17.81 -3.78 -12.06
N ARG A 111 -16.78 -4.52 -12.49
CA ARG A 111 -16.94 -5.68 -13.40
C ARG A 111 -17.59 -6.86 -12.69
N GLU A 112 -17.22 -7.10 -11.44
CA GLU A 112 -17.79 -8.16 -10.60
C GLU A 112 -19.27 -7.90 -10.31
N THR A 113 -19.62 -6.69 -9.87
CA THR A 113 -21.02 -6.28 -9.67
C THR A 113 -21.82 -6.49 -10.95
N LYS A 114 -21.35 -5.98 -12.10
CA LYS A 114 -22.04 -6.16 -13.38
C LYS A 114 -22.15 -7.64 -13.82
N ARG A 115 -21.20 -8.49 -13.44
CA ARG A 115 -21.26 -9.94 -13.70
C ARG A 115 -22.34 -10.59 -12.84
N ARG A 116 -22.41 -10.21 -11.56
CA ARG A 116 -23.39 -10.72 -10.59
C ARG A 116 -24.80 -10.30 -10.96
N ASP A 117 -25.00 -9.03 -11.35
CA ASP A 117 -26.28 -8.51 -11.80
C ASP A 117 -26.79 -9.28 -13.04
N ARG A 118 -25.95 -9.47 -14.06
CA ARG A 118 -26.30 -10.27 -15.24
C ARG A 118 -26.61 -11.74 -14.93
N HIS A 119 -26.00 -12.29 -13.89
CA HIS A 119 -26.28 -13.66 -13.46
C HIS A 119 -27.66 -13.71 -12.80
N ALA A 120 -27.95 -12.79 -11.89
CA ALA A 120 -29.24 -12.65 -11.23
C ALA A 120 -30.39 -12.46 -12.24
N ASP A 121 -30.20 -11.59 -13.25
CA ASP A 121 -31.17 -11.37 -14.34
C ASP A 121 -31.47 -12.66 -15.12
N ARG A 122 -30.47 -13.53 -15.31
CA ARG A 122 -30.62 -14.81 -16.05
C ARG A 122 -31.25 -15.92 -15.21
N THR A 123 -30.92 -15.96 -13.92
CA THR A 123 -31.42 -16.99 -13.00
C THR A 123 -32.73 -16.59 -12.32
N GLY A 124 -33.29 -15.41 -12.64
CA GLY A 124 -34.52 -14.90 -12.03
C GLY A 124 -34.40 -14.75 -10.51
N GLU A 125 -33.23 -14.33 -10.02
CA GLU A 125 -32.95 -14.20 -8.57
C GLU A 125 -33.05 -15.50 -7.75
N ALA A 126 -33.02 -16.69 -8.38
CA ALA A 126 -33.17 -17.98 -7.68
C ALA A 126 -32.22 -18.19 -6.49
N GLU A 127 -30.99 -17.65 -6.53
CA GLU A 127 -30.07 -17.70 -5.37
C GLU A 127 -30.56 -16.86 -4.19
N LEU A 128 -31.10 -15.68 -4.45
CA LEU A 128 -31.68 -14.77 -3.47
C LEU A 128 -32.94 -15.39 -2.84
N GLU A 129 -33.77 -16.01 -3.67
CA GLU A 129 -34.99 -16.69 -3.24
C GLU A 129 -34.68 -17.92 -2.37
N ALA A 130 -33.71 -18.75 -2.77
CA ALA A 130 -33.22 -19.87 -1.97
C ALA A 130 -32.55 -19.42 -0.66
N TYR A 131 -31.86 -18.28 -0.67
CA TYR A 131 -31.29 -17.69 0.55
C TYR A 131 -32.37 -17.20 1.51
N ASN A 132 -33.39 -16.49 1.01
CA ASN A 132 -34.54 -16.04 1.79
C ASN A 132 -35.32 -17.22 2.38
N ALA A 133 -35.51 -18.30 1.61
CA ALA A 133 -36.16 -19.53 2.10
C ALA A 133 -35.40 -20.17 3.28
N ARG A 134 -34.05 -20.20 3.22
CA ARG A 134 -33.23 -20.70 4.35
C ARG A 134 -33.31 -19.81 5.58
N LEU A 135 -33.32 -18.48 5.40
CA LEU A 135 -33.51 -17.55 6.52
C LEU A 135 -34.88 -17.70 7.18
N ALA A 136 -35.93 -17.91 6.38
CA ALA A 136 -37.27 -18.18 6.90
C ALA A 136 -37.31 -19.49 7.69
N GLU A 137 -36.66 -20.56 7.21
CA GLU A 137 -36.58 -21.83 7.94
C GLU A 137 -35.83 -21.68 9.28
N LEU A 138 -34.75 -20.89 9.32
CA LEU A 138 -34.03 -20.59 10.55
C LEU A 138 -34.90 -19.81 11.54
N ALA A 139 -35.61 -18.78 11.08
CA ALA A 139 -36.54 -18.01 11.91
C ALA A 139 -37.67 -18.89 12.49
N ASP A 140 -38.23 -19.80 11.68
CA ASP A 140 -39.27 -20.74 12.12
C ASP A 140 -38.76 -21.78 13.12
N ARG A 141 -37.48 -22.18 13.04
CA ARG A 141 -36.85 -23.06 14.04
C ARG A 141 -36.65 -22.32 15.37
N ASP A 142 -36.17 -21.09 15.31
CA ASP A 142 -35.92 -20.25 16.50
C ASP A 142 -37.23 -19.89 17.25
N ALA A 143 -38.29 -19.58 16.49
CA ALA A 143 -39.62 -19.35 17.04
C ALA A 143 -40.23 -20.60 17.70
N ARG A 144 -39.88 -21.80 17.23
CA ARG A 144 -40.31 -23.07 17.81
C ARG A 144 -39.49 -23.46 19.04
N SER A 145 -38.23 -23.06 19.16
CA SER A 145 -37.43 -23.28 20.37
C SER A 145 -37.74 -22.31 21.51
N HIS A 146 -38.33 -21.15 21.19
CA HIS A 146 -38.73 -20.13 22.18
C HIS A 146 -40.18 -20.26 22.70
N ARG A 147 -40.93 -21.27 22.24
CA ARG A 147 -42.24 -21.66 22.79
C ARG A 147 -42.11 -22.88 23.70
#